data_AF-A0A2S9MBE9-F1
#
_entry.id   AF-A0A2S9MBE9-F1
#
_cell.length_a   1.000
_cell.length_b   1.000
_cell.length_c   1.000
_cell.angle_alpha   90.00
_cell.angle_beta   90.00
_cell.angle_gamma   90.00
#
_symmetry.space_group_name_H-M   'P 1'
#
loop_
_entity.id
_entity.type
_entity.pdbx_description
1 polymer ?
#
loop_
_entity_poly.entity_id
_entity_poly.type
_entity_poly.pdbx_seq_one_letter_code
_entity_poly.pdbx_strand_id
1 'polypeptide(L)'
;MNATESFKTAATVAIPQYDEIDEILYHWYRWSNGFTEVRSYPGSDSTCRDFRISRQFMDHSDLNDLVDYQIRKTIGERVEPMIHKLGIKHRIAVNVAMKNMDVGAKVWHNPRYPHAQEADYEEAKTLLRPKFIAEGLVN
;
A
#
# COMPACT_ATOMS: atom_id res chain seq x y z
N MET A 1 51.21 5.15 25.22
CA MET A 1 50.26 4.06 25.50
C MET A 1 48.92 4.51 24.96
N ASN A 2 48.61 4.23 23.70
CA ASN A 2 47.38 4.71 23.07
C ASN A 2 46.48 3.50 22.81
N ALA A 3 45.35 3.47 23.51
CA ALA A 3 44.32 2.46 23.39
C ALA A 3 43.70 2.51 21.98
N THR A 4 43.92 1.46 21.21
CA THR A 4 43.15 1.18 19.98
C THR A 4 41.80 0.60 20.40
N GLU A 5 40.84 1.48 20.70
CA GLU A 5 39.44 1.05 20.81
C GLU A 5 38.89 0.84 19.40
N SER A 6 38.76 -0.43 19.03
CA SER A 6 38.08 -0.88 17.82
C SER A 6 36.59 -0.52 17.93
N PHE A 7 36.18 0.56 17.27
CA PHE A 7 34.77 0.87 17.05
C PHE A 7 34.13 -0.31 16.30
N LYS A 8 33.33 -1.11 17.00
CA LYS A 8 32.44 -2.10 16.39
C LYS A 8 31.55 -1.36 15.40
N THR A 9 31.71 -1.66 14.11
CA THR A 9 30.76 -1.28 13.06
C THR A 9 29.38 -1.77 13.50
N ALA A 10 28.53 -0.83 13.93
CA ALA A 10 27.12 -1.10 14.12
C ALA A 10 26.61 -1.66 12.80
N ALA A 11 25.95 -2.82 12.85
CA ALA A 11 25.31 -3.42 11.69
C ALA A 11 24.52 -2.33 10.98
N THR A 12 24.91 -2.01 9.75
CA THR A 12 24.17 -1.11 8.88
C THR A 12 22.73 -1.56 8.94
N VAL A 13 21.84 -0.75 9.53
CA VAL A 13 20.41 -1.05 9.54
C VAL A 13 20.05 -1.16 8.08
N ALA A 14 19.89 -2.40 7.60
CA ALA A 14 19.49 -2.66 6.23
C ALA A 14 18.16 -1.94 6.08
N ILE A 15 18.16 -0.83 5.35
CA ILE A 15 16.93 -0.21 4.90
C ILE A 15 16.19 -1.36 4.20
N PRO A 16 14.98 -1.75 4.65
CA PRO A 16 14.27 -2.83 4.01
C PRO A 16 14.20 -2.49 2.53
N GLN A 17 14.82 -3.31 1.70
CA GLN A 17 14.82 -3.09 0.27
C GLN A 17 13.40 -3.35 -0.20
N TYR A 18 12.63 -2.28 -0.35
CA TYR A 18 11.27 -2.34 -0.80
C TYR A 18 11.27 -2.92 -2.22
N ASP A 19 10.57 -4.04 -2.36
CA ASP A 19 10.35 -4.67 -3.66
C ASP A 19 9.27 -3.88 -4.42
N GLU A 20 9.23 -4.02 -5.75
CA GLU A 20 8.20 -3.38 -6.60
C GLU A 20 6.79 -3.81 -6.18
N ILE A 21 6.66 -5.06 -5.73
CA ILE A 21 5.42 -5.61 -5.17
C ILE A 21 5.01 -4.86 -3.90
N ASP A 22 5.96 -4.50 -3.04
CA ASP A 22 5.67 -3.80 -1.78
C ASP A 22 5.16 -2.38 -2.05
N GLU A 23 5.69 -1.70 -3.07
CA GLU A 23 5.23 -0.38 -3.51
C GLU A 23 3.78 -0.41 -4.01
N ILE A 24 3.44 -1.39 -4.84
CA ILE A 24 2.07 -1.57 -5.36
C ILE A 24 1.10 -1.87 -4.20
N LEU A 25 1.48 -2.75 -3.29
CA LEU A 25 0.69 -3.08 -2.11
C LEU A 25 0.52 -1.85 -1.21
N TYR A 26 1.53 -1.00 -1.11
CA TYR A 26 1.45 0.25 -0.36
C TYR A 26 0.46 1.23 -1.00
N HIS A 27 0.51 1.42 -2.32
CA HIS A 27 -0.46 2.25 -3.03
C HIS A 27 -1.90 1.74 -2.87
N TRP A 28 -2.10 0.43 -2.97
CA TRP A 28 -3.39 -0.20 -2.70
C TRP A 28 -3.85 0.05 -1.26
N TYR A 29 -2.97 -0.15 -0.26
CA TYR A 29 -3.28 0.05 1.15
C TYR A 29 -3.67 1.51 1.45
N ARG A 30 -2.96 2.48 0.87
CA ARG A 30 -3.27 3.91 1.03
C ARG A 30 -4.62 4.27 0.41
N TRP A 31 -4.95 3.67 -0.72
CA TRP A 31 -6.25 3.84 -1.37
C TRP A 31 -7.39 3.19 -0.57
N SER A 32 -7.20 1.95 -0.09
CA SER A 32 -8.25 1.20 0.62
C SER A 32 -8.58 1.77 2.00
N ASN A 33 -7.58 2.35 2.70
CA ASN A 33 -7.80 3.10 3.94
C ASN A 33 -8.30 4.54 3.73
N GLY A 34 -8.36 5.00 2.48
CA GLY A 34 -8.94 6.29 2.11
C GLY A 34 -10.46 6.29 2.29
N PHE A 35 -10.91 6.15 3.54
CA PHE A 35 -12.31 6.17 3.90
C PHE A 35 -12.93 7.50 3.48
N THR A 36 -13.87 7.43 2.55
CA THR A 36 -14.76 8.54 2.23
C THR A 36 -16.09 8.25 2.90
N GLU A 37 -16.53 9.13 3.80
CA GLU A 37 -17.82 9.00 4.48
C GLU A 37 -18.95 8.83 3.44
N VAL A 38 -19.61 7.68 3.47
CA VAL A 38 -20.82 7.47 2.65
C VAL A 38 -21.96 8.21 3.32
N ARG A 39 -22.24 9.43 2.85
CA ARG A 39 -23.41 10.20 3.29
C ARG A 39 -24.68 9.47 2.84
N SER A 40 -25.61 9.21 3.76
CA SER A 40 -26.85 8.43 3.51
C SER A 40 -27.72 8.97 2.38
N TYR A 41 -27.65 10.28 2.13
CA TYR A 41 -28.23 10.91 0.94
C TYR A 41 -27.11 11.61 0.16
N PRO A 42 -27.02 11.43 -1.16
CA PRO A 42 -26.03 12.15 -1.97
C PRO A 42 -26.27 13.65 -1.83
N GLY A 43 -25.22 14.41 -1.50
CA GLY A 43 -25.29 15.87 -1.40
C GLY A 43 -25.51 16.59 -2.74
N SER A 44 -25.71 15.84 -3.82
CA SER A 44 -25.88 16.31 -5.19
C SER A 44 -27.03 15.58 -5.89
N ASP A 45 -27.81 16.36 -6.65
CA ASP A 45 -28.83 15.83 -7.55
C ASP A 45 -28.20 14.86 -8.56
N SER A 46 -28.87 13.74 -8.81
CA SER A 46 -28.50 12.76 -9.83
C SER A 46 -28.25 13.36 -11.22
N THR A 47 -28.96 14.42 -11.60
CA THR A 47 -28.83 15.04 -12.93
C THR A 47 -27.60 15.94 -13.06
N CYS A 48 -27.03 16.39 -11.94
CA CYS A 48 -25.94 17.37 -11.90
C CYS A 48 -24.67 16.86 -11.20
N ARG A 49 -24.67 15.63 -10.68
CA ARG A 49 -23.59 15.07 -9.85
C ARG A 49 -22.24 15.03 -10.54
N ASP A 50 -22.23 14.68 -11.82
CA ASP A 50 -21.00 14.54 -12.62
C ASP A 50 -20.72 15.75 -13.51
N PHE A 51 -21.42 16.87 -13.29
CA PHE A 51 -21.12 18.10 -14.01
C PHE A 51 -19.71 18.59 -13.66
N ARG A 52 -18.88 18.78 -14.68
CA ARG A 52 -17.54 19.34 -14.53
C ARG A 52 -17.38 20.52 -15.49
N ILE A 53 -17.21 21.72 -14.94
CA ILE A 53 -16.66 22.84 -15.71
C ILE A 53 -15.18 22.53 -15.99
N SER A 54 -14.62 23.06 -17.09
CA SER A 54 -13.27 22.72 -17.54
C SER A 54 -12.23 22.76 -16.40
N ARG A 55 -11.20 21.91 -16.49
CA ARG A 55 -10.11 21.85 -15.49
C ARG A 55 -9.19 23.09 -15.51
N GLN A 56 -9.54 24.12 -16.27
CA GLN A 56 -8.73 25.32 -16.49
C GLN A 56 -8.55 26.18 -15.24
N PHE A 57 -9.38 25.98 -14.21
CA PHE A 57 -9.30 26.69 -12.94
C PHE A 57 -8.38 26.01 -11.92
N MET A 58 -7.90 24.79 -12.19
CA MET A 58 -7.00 24.05 -11.30
C MET A 58 -5.58 24.56 -11.48
N ASP A 59 -4.86 24.76 -10.39
CA ASP A 59 -3.43 25.00 -10.45
C ASP A 59 -2.65 23.69 -10.71
N HIS A 60 -1.33 23.80 -10.84
CA HIS A 60 -0.49 22.63 -11.10
C HIS A 60 -0.43 21.65 -9.91
N SER A 61 -0.55 22.13 -8.67
CA SER A 61 -0.61 21.28 -7.47
C SER A 61 -1.90 20.47 -7.44
N ASP A 62 -3.04 21.12 -7.65
CA ASP A 62 -4.35 20.48 -7.72
C ASP A 62 -4.41 19.41 -8.82
N LEU A 63 -3.74 19.69 -9.95
CA LEU A 63 -3.64 18.75 -11.05
C LEU A 63 -2.83 17.51 -10.65
N ASN A 64 -1.67 17.71 -10.02
CA ASN A 64 -0.80 16.62 -9.57
C ASN A 64 -1.49 15.75 -8.52
N ASP A 65 -2.11 16.35 -7.51
CA ASP A 65 -2.84 15.62 -6.45
C ASP A 65 -3.97 14.76 -7.03
N LEU A 66 -4.67 15.29 -8.03
CA LEU A 66 -5.73 14.57 -8.71
C LEU A 66 -5.19 13.40 -9.55
N VAL A 67 -4.07 13.60 -10.26
CA VAL A 67 -3.40 12.54 -11.02
C VAL A 67 -2.92 11.44 -10.07
N ASP A 68 -2.27 11.80 -8.97
CA ASP A 68 -1.80 10.85 -7.95
C ASP A 68 -2.96 10.05 -7.35
N TYR A 69 -4.07 10.73 -7.06
CA TYR A 69 -5.29 10.06 -6.61
C TYR A 69 -5.84 9.09 -7.66
N GLN A 70 -5.87 9.49 -8.94
CA GLN A 70 -6.34 8.63 -10.02
C GLN A 70 -5.45 7.41 -10.20
N ILE A 71 -4.13 7.57 -10.17
CA ILE A 71 -3.17 6.46 -10.25
C ILE A 71 -3.42 5.49 -9.09
N ARG A 72 -3.44 5.98 -7.85
CA ARG A 72 -3.72 5.15 -6.66
C ARG A 72 -5.07 4.46 -6.75
N LYS A 73 -6.10 5.13 -7.26
CA LYS A 73 -7.44 4.56 -7.47
C LYS A 73 -7.41 3.42 -8.49
N THR A 74 -6.78 3.64 -9.64
CA THR A 74 -6.71 2.60 -10.69
C THR A 74 -5.92 1.37 -10.22
N ILE A 75 -4.83 1.57 -9.48
CA ILE A 75 -4.06 0.48 -8.87
C ILE A 75 -4.92 -0.24 -7.82
N GLY A 76 -5.54 0.53 -6.92
CA GLY A 76 -6.36 0.01 -5.84
C GLY A 76 -7.52 -0.87 -6.32
N GLU A 77 -8.27 -0.39 -7.31
CA GLU A 77 -9.42 -1.11 -7.91
C GLU A 77 -9.00 -2.44 -8.56
N ARG A 78 -7.79 -2.52 -9.13
CA ARG A 78 -7.26 -3.75 -9.72
C ARG A 78 -6.73 -4.71 -8.67
N VAL A 79 -6.01 -4.22 -7.67
CA VAL A 79 -5.34 -5.04 -6.65
C VAL A 79 -6.32 -5.62 -5.61
N GLU A 80 -7.33 -4.86 -5.19
CA GLU A 80 -8.33 -5.27 -4.18
C GLU A 80 -8.94 -6.65 -4.44
N PRO A 81 -9.50 -6.97 -5.64
CA PRO A 81 -10.06 -8.30 -5.89
C PRO A 81 -9.03 -9.42 -5.82
N MET A 82 -7.74 -9.13 -6.06
CA MET A 82 -6.66 -10.12 -5.94
C MET A 82 -6.34 -10.43 -4.49
N ILE A 83 -6.30 -9.41 -3.63
CA ILE A 83 -6.16 -9.55 -2.18
C ILE A 83 -7.36 -10.29 -1.61
N HIS A 84 -8.57 -9.96 -2.06
CA HIS A 84 -9.81 -10.67 -1.71
C HIS A 84 -9.91 -12.11 -2.23
N LYS A 85 -8.96 -12.58 -3.05
CA LYS A 85 -8.86 -14.01 -3.43
C LYS A 85 -7.84 -14.78 -2.59
N LEU A 86 -6.98 -14.09 -1.84
CA LEU A 86 -6.00 -14.74 -0.96
C LEU A 86 -6.70 -15.42 0.23
N GLY A 87 -6.05 -16.42 0.82
CA GLY A 87 -6.46 -16.99 2.09
C GLY A 87 -6.43 -15.94 3.22
N ILE A 88 -7.24 -16.16 4.26
CA ILE A 88 -7.36 -15.22 5.40
C ILE A 88 -6.00 -14.96 6.06
N LYS A 89 -5.15 -15.99 6.19
CA LYS A 89 -3.80 -15.86 6.76
C LYS A 89 -2.95 -14.85 5.99
N HIS A 90 -2.83 -15.02 4.67
CA HIS A 90 -2.08 -14.13 3.80
C HIS A 90 -2.65 -12.71 3.78
N ARG A 91 -3.98 -12.54 3.80
CA ARG A 91 -4.58 -11.20 3.87
C ARG A 91 -4.21 -10.47 5.15
N ILE A 92 -4.26 -11.17 6.29
CA ILE A 92 -3.84 -10.59 7.58
C ILE A 92 -2.36 -10.22 7.52
N ALA A 93 -1.53 -11.11 6.99
CA ALA A 93 -0.09 -10.88 6.86
C ALA A 93 0.21 -9.62 6.03
N VAL A 94 -0.40 -9.49 4.85
CA VAL A 94 -0.26 -8.30 3.98
C VAL A 94 -0.73 -7.04 4.69
N ASN A 95 -1.91 -7.05 5.32
CA ASN A 95 -2.43 -5.85 6.01
C ASN A 95 -1.54 -5.41 7.18
N VAL A 96 -0.99 -6.35 7.95
CA VAL A 96 -0.06 -6.06 9.05
C VAL A 96 1.26 -5.51 8.52
N ALA A 97 1.80 -6.09 7.43
CA ALA A 97 3.01 -5.60 6.78
C ALA A 97 2.82 -4.16 6.27
N MET A 98 1.71 -3.87 5.60
CA MET A 98 1.41 -2.54 5.08
C MET A 98 1.18 -1.50 6.18
N LYS A 99 0.56 -1.88 7.30
CA LYS A 99 0.45 -1.01 8.49
C LYS A 99 1.81 -0.63 9.06
N ASN A 100 2.70 -1.62 9.20
CA ASN A 100 4.06 -1.39 9.68
C ASN A 100 4.86 -0.52 8.70
N MET A 101 4.66 -0.69 7.40
CA MET A 101 5.29 0.11 6.35
C MET A 101 4.81 1.57 6.38
N ASP A 102 3.50 1.82 6.51
CA ASP A 102 2.94 3.18 6.54
C ASP A 102 3.44 4.03 7.71
N VAL A 103 3.74 3.39 8.84
CA VAL A 103 4.30 4.06 10.03
C VAL A 103 5.83 4.04 10.06
N GLY A 104 6.46 3.19 9.24
CA GLY A 104 7.91 3.02 9.20
C GLY A 104 8.49 2.30 10.44
N ALA A 105 7.66 1.63 11.23
CA ALA A 105 8.07 0.89 12.43
C ALA A 105 7.27 -0.41 12.59
N LYS A 106 7.91 -1.44 13.16
CA LYS A 106 7.25 -2.73 13.49
C LYS A 106 6.40 -2.60 14.76
N VAL A 107 5.19 -2.06 14.62
CA VAL A 107 4.25 -1.84 15.74
C VAL A 107 3.16 -2.92 15.77
N TRP A 108 2.64 -3.29 14.61
CA TRP A 108 1.57 -4.29 14.49
C TRP A 108 2.13 -5.68 14.31
N HIS A 109 1.53 -6.63 15.03
CA HIS A 109 1.82 -8.05 14.90
C HIS A 109 0.51 -8.84 14.89
N ASN A 110 0.53 -10.00 14.25
CA ASN A 110 -0.59 -10.94 14.31
C ASN A 110 -0.58 -11.66 15.67
N PRO A 111 -1.62 -11.51 16.52
CA PRO A 111 -1.65 -12.17 17.83
C PRO A 111 -1.83 -13.69 17.74
N ARG A 112 -2.40 -14.20 16.63
CA ARG A 112 -2.68 -15.64 16.48
C ARG A 112 -1.45 -16.43 16.04
N TYR A 113 -0.62 -15.84 15.20
CA TYR A 113 0.60 -16.46 14.66
C TYR A 113 1.75 -15.43 14.56
N PRO A 114 2.30 -14.97 15.69
CA PRO A 114 3.31 -13.91 15.69
C PRO A 114 4.60 -14.31 14.97
N HIS A 115 5.00 -15.60 15.05
CA HIS A 115 6.23 -16.10 14.44
C HIS A 115 6.11 -16.40 12.94
N ALA A 116 4.90 -16.57 12.42
CA ALA A 116 4.68 -16.92 11.01
C ALA A 116 4.45 -15.70 10.10
N GLN A 117 4.39 -14.49 10.68
CA GLN A 117 4.01 -13.27 9.97
C GLN A 117 4.89 -12.99 8.73
N GLU A 118 6.21 -13.14 8.86
CA GLU A 118 7.15 -12.88 7.76
C GLU A 118 7.07 -13.99 6.70
N ALA A 119 6.94 -15.26 7.11
CA ALA A 119 6.77 -16.38 6.19
C ALA A 119 5.45 -16.32 5.40
N ASP A 120 4.34 -16.03 6.09
CA ASP A 120 3.00 -15.89 5.48
C ASP A 120 2.96 -14.72 4.49
N TYR A 121 3.77 -13.67 4.72
CA TYR A 121 3.90 -12.51 3.83
C TYR A 121 4.73 -12.84 2.58
N GLU A 122 5.87 -13.52 2.71
CA GLU A 122 6.65 -13.99 1.56
C GLU A 122 5.84 -14.97 0.69
N GLU A 123 5.08 -15.87 1.31
CA GLU A 123 4.16 -16.75 0.60
C GLU A 123 3.06 -15.95 -0.12
N ALA A 124 2.51 -14.90 0.51
CA ALA A 124 1.55 -14.02 -0.14
C ALA A 124 2.14 -13.34 -1.39
N LYS A 125 3.40 -12.85 -1.31
CA LYS A 125 4.10 -12.24 -2.45
C LYS A 125 4.30 -13.22 -3.59
N THR A 126 4.69 -14.47 -3.32
CA THR A 126 4.86 -15.48 -4.37
C THR A 126 3.53 -15.81 -5.07
N LEU A 127 2.40 -15.81 -4.35
CA LEU A 127 1.06 -16.01 -4.92
C LEU A 127 0.54 -14.81 -5.71
N LEU A 128 0.93 -13.58 -5.32
CA LEU A 128 0.49 -12.34 -5.98
C LEU A 128 1.32 -12.00 -7.21
N ARG A 129 2.62 -12.28 -7.20
CA ARG A 129 3.54 -11.98 -8.30
C ARG A 129 3.04 -12.38 -9.69
N PRO A 130 2.58 -13.63 -9.95
CA PRO A 130 2.09 -14.00 -11.28
C PRO A 130 0.82 -13.25 -11.67
N LYS A 131 -0.01 -12.84 -10.70
CA LYS A 131 -1.24 -12.09 -10.96
C LYS A 131 -0.93 -10.63 -11.31
N PHE A 132 0.03 -10.03 -10.61
CA PHE A 132 0.48 -8.66 -10.91
C PHE A 132 1.17 -8.55 -12.27
N ILE A 133 1.96 -9.56 -12.65
CA ILE A 133 2.54 -9.64 -14.00
C ILE A 133 1.44 -9.78 -15.06
N ALA A 134 0.45 -10.65 -14.85
CA ALA A 134 -0.65 -10.84 -15.80
C ALA A 134 -1.48 -9.57 -16.02
N GLU A 135 -1.52 -8.67 -15.03
CA GLU A 135 -2.29 -7.42 -15.06
C GLU A 135 -1.44 -6.21 -15.48
N GLY A 136 -0.16 -6.45 -15.80
CA GLY A 136 0.79 -5.42 -16.25
C GLY A 136 1.14 -4.40 -15.17
N LEU A 137 1.03 -4.78 -13.89
CA LEU A 137 1.39 -3.92 -12.76
C LEU A 137 2.87 -4.01 -12.40
N VAL A 138 3.52 -5.14 -12.72
CA VAL A 138 4.92 -5.45 -12.43
C VAL A 138 5.55 -6.03 -13.70
N ASN A 139 6.80 -5.68 -14.00
CA ASN A 139 7.53 -6.17 -15.18
C ASN A 139 8.56 -7.26 -14.86
#